data_AF-A0A382MAM0-F1
#
_entry.id   AF-A0A382MAM0-F1
#
_cell.length_a   1.000
_cell.length_b   1.000
_cell.length_c   1.000
_cell.angle_alpha   90.00
_cell.angle_beta   90.00
_cell.angle_gamma   90.00
#
_symmetry.space_group_name_H-M   'P 1'
#
loop_
_entity.id
_entity.type
_entity.pdbx_description
1 polymer ?
#
loop_
_entity_poly.entity_id
_entity_poly.type
_entity_poly.pdbx_seq_one_letter_code
_entity_poly.pdbx_strand_id
1 'polypeptide(L)'
;YRPAAGTFEFEPNDYSKEFVVELLDDGSLENNEVFVLALENLEGGAVFGGNSTATVMIVDNEASNAPSGVLDVGYNTGVGFNGSVRDLELMPDGRLILAGIFDRFNNMSANSIARLSSKGEMDPIFNPGTGPNGAINVVKLFQGQYLLIGGEFTEFNGKNYNHLVRINLDGVVDDTFNIGSAASGVIMDIDVDSADRIIVVGDFTRFDVIKCQNIIRLNPDGQIDSTFDSGIGAVGIVNSVSVQPDDRIVIAGDFSLYNGSPVGGISRLNVDGSLDKGFNDALPAIELTDHIFSRVEVLEDGRILAAGSVVASVEEEGGASRTYRGVLRLNRDGSVDTTFQPNSSILLADPHYGPNGNIEAMSVQPDGYVLLGGEFTKLHGKVFNR
;
A
#
# COMPACT_ATOMS: atom_id res chain seq x y z
N TYR A 1 30.56 8.38 -14.67
CA TYR A 1 30.67 9.87 -14.76
C TYR A 1 32.03 10.33 -15.31
N ARG A 2 32.20 11.61 -15.70
CA ARG A 2 33.54 12.20 -15.96
C ARG A 2 34.07 12.94 -14.74
N PRO A 3 35.28 12.62 -14.22
CA PRO A 3 35.92 13.43 -13.18
C PRO A 3 36.09 14.88 -13.63
N ALA A 4 35.71 15.81 -12.77
CA ALA A 4 35.80 17.24 -13.03
C ALA A 4 36.32 17.97 -11.78
N ALA A 5 37.01 19.09 -11.99
CA ALA A 5 37.48 19.98 -10.93
C ALA A 5 37.25 21.43 -11.35
N GLY A 6 37.07 22.32 -10.37
CA GLY A 6 36.84 23.74 -10.61
C GLY A 6 37.22 24.59 -9.40
N THR A 7 37.29 25.91 -9.62
CA THR A 7 37.58 26.89 -8.56
C THR A 7 36.33 27.73 -8.32
N PHE A 8 35.95 27.87 -7.06
CA PHE A 8 34.87 28.76 -6.64
C PHE A 8 35.44 30.00 -5.96
N GLU A 9 35.00 31.17 -6.43
CA GLU A 9 35.21 32.45 -5.77
C GLU A 9 33.89 32.87 -5.12
N PHE A 10 33.94 33.13 -3.81
CA PHE A 10 32.80 33.57 -3.02
C PHE A 10 32.99 35.05 -2.68
N GLU A 11 32.07 35.89 -3.13
CA GLU A 11 32.03 37.30 -2.77
C GLU A 11 31.35 37.52 -1.41
N PRO A 12 31.53 38.68 -0.76
CA PRO A 12 30.79 38.99 0.46
C PRO A 12 29.28 38.83 0.27
N ASN A 13 28.66 37.98 1.10
CA ASN A 13 27.25 37.56 1.08
C ASN A 13 26.86 36.47 0.05
N ASP A 14 27.82 35.80 -0.59
CA ASP A 14 27.54 34.54 -1.29
C ASP A 14 27.36 33.38 -0.29
N TYR A 15 26.26 32.63 -0.43
CA TYR A 15 25.94 31.49 0.44
C TYR A 15 25.94 30.14 -0.30
N SER A 16 25.98 30.14 -1.64
CA SER A 16 26.02 28.92 -2.46
C SER A 16 26.71 29.17 -3.81
N LYS A 17 27.23 28.08 -4.38
CA LYS A 17 27.76 28.00 -5.75
C LYS A 17 27.35 26.66 -6.35
N GLU A 18 27.30 26.57 -7.67
CA GLU A 18 26.88 25.37 -8.39
C GLU A 18 28.06 24.77 -9.17
N PHE A 19 28.11 23.45 -9.19
CA PHE A 19 29.05 22.65 -9.99
C PHE A 19 28.27 21.66 -10.83
N VAL A 20 28.67 21.45 -12.09
CA VAL A 20 28.05 20.46 -12.98
C VAL A 20 28.99 19.27 -13.13
N VAL A 21 28.48 18.08 -12.82
CA VAL A 21 29.14 16.80 -13.12
C VAL A 21 28.40 16.15 -14.29
N GLU A 22 29.10 15.91 -15.39
CA GLU A 22 28.54 15.21 -16.54
C GLU A 22 28.51 13.70 -16.27
N LEU A 23 27.30 13.12 -16.36
CA LEU A 23 27.09 11.68 -16.32
C LEU A 23 27.27 11.12 -17.73
N LEU A 24 27.93 9.96 -17.83
CA LEU A 24 28.05 9.22 -19.08
C LEU A 24 27.12 8.03 -18.95
N ASP A 25 26.04 8.04 -19.72
CA ASP A 25 25.14 6.91 -19.87
C ASP A 25 25.63 6.05 -21.04
N ASP A 26 25.80 4.76 -20.81
CA ASP A 26 26.24 3.79 -21.82
C ASP A 26 25.21 2.68 -22.15
N GLY A 27 24.05 2.70 -21.49
CA GLY A 27 22.96 1.75 -21.72
C GLY A 27 23.22 0.32 -21.24
N SER A 28 24.25 0.08 -20.42
CA SER A 28 24.51 -1.21 -19.77
C SER A 28 23.95 -1.23 -18.35
N LEU A 29 23.39 -2.36 -17.90
CA LEU A 29 23.03 -2.54 -16.49
C LEU A 29 24.29 -2.61 -15.64
N GLU A 30 24.45 -1.65 -14.72
CA GLU A 30 25.60 -1.53 -13.84
C GLU A 30 25.16 -1.41 -12.36
N ASN A 31 26.12 -1.47 -11.43
CA ASN A 31 25.85 -1.19 -10.02
C ASN A 31 25.94 0.32 -9.76
N ASN A 32 25.30 0.80 -8.69
CA ASN A 32 25.45 2.19 -8.24
C ASN A 32 26.92 2.58 -8.11
N GLU A 33 27.29 3.66 -8.78
CA GLU A 33 28.63 4.24 -8.68
C GLU A 33 28.68 5.26 -7.56
N VAL A 34 29.84 5.41 -6.93
CA VAL A 34 30.05 6.41 -5.89
C VAL A 34 31.27 7.25 -6.22
N PHE A 35 31.13 8.56 -6.05
CA PHE A 35 32.27 9.48 -6.08
C PHE A 35 32.21 10.46 -4.92
N VAL A 36 33.38 11.02 -4.59
CA VAL A 36 33.53 12.00 -3.50
C VAL A 36 33.80 13.36 -4.10
N LEU A 37 32.99 14.34 -3.71
CA LEU A 37 33.27 15.76 -3.89
C LEU A 37 34.07 16.22 -2.69
N ALA A 38 35.21 16.87 -2.93
CA ALA A 38 36.04 17.47 -1.89
C ALA A 38 36.30 18.94 -2.22
N LEU A 39 36.13 19.81 -1.22
CA LEU A 39 36.62 21.18 -1.27
C LEU A 39 38.05 21.19 -0.74
N GLU A 40 38.97 21.75 -1.52
CA GLU A 40 40.40 21.78 -1.21
C GLU A 40 41.01 23.16 -1.54
N ASN A 41 42.22 23.43 -1.03
CA ASN A 41 43.04 24.60 -1.37
C ASN A 41 42.36 25.96 -1.13
N LEU A 42 41.85 26.19 0.09
CA LEU A 42 41.30 27.50 0.51
C LEU A 42 42.38 28.59 0.51
N GLU A 43 42.03 29.76 0.00
CA GLU A 43 42.83 30.98 0.05
C GLU A 43 42.00 32.14 0.65
N GLY A 44 42.60 33.31 0.91
CA GLY A 44 41.85 34.51 1.33
C GLY A 44 41.40 34.57 2.81
N GLY A 45 41.89 33.67 3.67
CA GLY A 45 41.61 33.67 5.12
C GLY A 45 40.32 32.93 5.53
N ALA A 46 39.65 32.29 4.59
CA ALA A 46 38.53 31.38 4.86
C ALA A 46 39.00 30.07 5.53
N VAL A 47 38.10 29.44 6.29
CA VAL A 47 38.36 28.16 6.96
C VAL A 47 37.20 27.21 6.64
N PHE A 48 37.50 25.93 6.41
CA PHE A 48 36.44 24.93 6.24
C PHE A 48 35.58 24.83 7.51
N GLY A 49 34.27 24.69 7.31
CA GLY A 49 33.34 24.23 8.35
C GLY A 49 33.44 22.72 8.57
N GLY A 50 32.49 22.14 9.30
CA GLY A 50 32.49 20.71 9.66
C GLY A 50 32.42 19.73 8.48
N ASN A 51 31.96 20.18 7.31
CA ASN A 51 31.82 19.34 6.12
C ASN A 51 32.61 19.96 4.95
N SER A 52 33.74 19.35 4.57
CA SER A 52 34.51 19.72 3.37
C SER A 52 34.45 18.66 2.27
N THR A 53 33.74 17.56 2.50
CA THR A 53 33.53 16.47 1.54
C THR A 53 32.07 16.04 1.50
N ALA A 54 31.59 15.60 0.34
CA ALA A 54 30.29 14.98 0.16
C ALA A 54 30.43 13.73 -0.71
N THR A 55 29.75 12.66 -0.32
CA THR A 55 29.66 11.45 -1.14
C THR A 55 28.43 11.53 -2.02
N VAL A 56 28.60 11.36 -3.32
CA VAL A 56 27.51 11.32 -4.30
C VAL A 56 27.40 9.91 -4.83
N MET A 57 26.18 9.37 -4.80
CA MET A 57 25.84 8.10 -5.42
C MET A 57 25.14 8.38 -6.75
N ILE A 58 25.61 7.74 -7.81
CA ILE A 58 24.92 7.68 -9.10
C ILE A 58 24.15 6.37 -9.10
N VAL A 59 22.82 6.48 -9.23
CA VAL A 59 21.95 5.31 -9.40
C VAL A 59 21.86 5.03 -10.89
N ASP A 60 22.12 3.79 -11.28
CA ASP A 60 22.05 3.36 -12.68
C ASP A 60 20.61 3.43 -13.21
N ASN A 61 20.40 4.10 -14.35
CA ASN A 61 19.09 4.21 -14.98
C ASN A 61 18.69 2.92 -15.71
N GLU A 62 19.65 2.06 -16.05
CA GLU A 62 19.37 0.78 -16.71
C GLU A 62 18.79 -0.25 -15.74
N ALA A 63 19.07 -0.13 -14.45
CA ALA A 63 18.38 -0.86 -13.38
C ALA A 63 16.86 -0.59 -13.33
N SER A 64 16.39 0.50 -13.95
CA SER A 64 14.98 0.89 -14.03
C SER A 64 14.39 0.83 -15.46
N ASN A 65 15.12 0.34 -16.46
CA ASN A 65 14.71 0.37 -17.87
C ASN A 65 14.08 -0.94 -18.40
N ALA A 66 13.50 -1.77 -17.52
CA ALA A 66 12.41 -2.62 -17.99
C ALA A 66 11.23 -1.69 -18.30
N PRO A 67 10.71 -1.63 -19.54
CA PRO A 67 9.44 -0.95 -19.78
C PRO A 67 8.42 -1.49 -18.79
N SER A 68 7.64 -0.62 -18.15
CA SER A 68 6.64 -1.09 -17.20
C SER A 68 5.73 -2.16 -17.81
N GLY A 69 5.47 -3.21 -17.01
CA GLY A 69 4.76 -4.40 -17.44
C GLY A 69 5.59 -5.42 -18.25
N VAL A 70 6.89 -5.21 -18.46
CA VAL A 70 7.79 -6.26 -18.97
C VAL A 70 8.16 -7.21 -17.83
N LEU A 71 8.05 -8.52 -18.11
CA LEU A 71 8.44 -9.57 -17.17
C LEU A 71 9.91 -9.40 -16.78
N ASP A 72 10.18 -9.21 -15.49
CA ASP A 72 11.53 -9.28 -14.96
C ASP A 72 12.01 -10.73 -15.00
N VAL A 73 12.76 -11.07 -16.05
CA VAL A 73 13.35 -12.41 -16.23
C VAL A 73 14.47 -12.71 -15.23
N GLY A 74 14.99 -11.69 -14.53
CA GLY A 74 15.94 -11.83 -13.43
C GLY A 74 15.28 -12.24 -12.13
N TYR A 75 13.98 -11.95 -11.97
CA TYR A 75 13.18 -12.33 -10.82
C TYR A 75 12.55 -13.72 -11.01
N ASN A 76 13.26 -14.77 -10.61
CA ASN A 76 12.85 -16.15 -10.85
C ASN A 76 12.34 -16.83 -9.58
N THR A 77 11.01 -16.94 -9.47
CA THR A 77 10.34 -17.59 -8.34
C THR A 77 10.28 -19.11 -8.46
N GLY A 78 10.77 -19.71 -9.55
CA GLY A 78 10.70 -21.16 -9.77
C GLY A 78 9.27 -21.67 -9.95
N VAL A 79 8.89 -22.69 -9.18
CA VAL A 79 7.51 -23.21 -9.11
C VAL A 79 6.60 -22.24 -8.33
N GLY A 80 7.18 -21.43 -7.44
CA GLY A 80 6.46 -20.44 -6.65
C GLY A 80 5.71 -21.02 -5.46
N PHE A 81 4.67 -20.30 -5.03
CA PHE A 81 3.79 -20.69 -3.94
C PHE A 81 2.75 -21.73 -4.40
N ASN A 82 2.34 -22.60 -3.49
CA ASN A 82 1.30 -23.61 -3.76
C ASN A 82 -0.12 -23.16 -3.38
N GLY A 83 -0.29 -21.89 -3.03
CA GLY A 83 -1.57 -21.31 -2.66
C GLY A 83 -1.57 -19.80 -2.87
N SER A 84 -2.67 -19.15 -2.53
CA SER A 84 -2.90 -17.73 -2.83
C SER A 84 -1.99 -16.83 -2.01
N VAL A 85 -1.27 -15.93 -2.67
CA VAL A 85 -0.67 -14.75 -2.03
C VAL A 85 -1.75 -13.67 -1.97
N ARG A 86 -2.07 -13.21 -0.76
CA ARG A 86 -3.11 -12.18 -0.52
C ARG A 86 -2.52 -10.78 -0.46
N ASP A 87 -1.29 -10.66 0.01
CA ASP A 87 -0.62 -9.38 0.13
C ASP A 87 0.90 -9.50 -0.09
N LEU A 88 1.50 -8.41 -0.54
CA LEU A 88 2.93 -8.30 -0.77
C LEU A 88 3.42 -6.93 -0.32
N GLU A 89 4.58 -6.91 0.34
CA GLU A 89 5.20 -5.68 0.83
C GLU A 89 6.64 -5.60 0.32
N LEU A 90 6.95 -4.56 -0.45
CA LEU A 90 8.29 -4.28 -0.94
C LEU A 90 9.10 -3.59 0.14
N MET A 91 10.24 -4.16 0.50
CA MET A 91 11.17 -3.54 1.43
C MET A 91 12.13 -2.59 0.68
N PRO A 92 12.69 -1.57 1.36
CA PRO A 92 13.59 -0.58 0.74
C PRO A 92 14.85 -1.17 0.08
N ASP A 93 15.24 -2.38 0.46
CA ASP A 93 16.39 -3.09 -0.10
C ASP A 93 16.03 -4.00 -1.30
N GLY A 94 14.81 -3.90 -1.82
CA GLY A 94 14.32 -4.64 -2.97
C GLY A 94 13.88 -6.08 -2.67
N ARG A 95 13.92 -6.52 -1.41
CA ARG A 95 13.32 -7.80 -0.99
C ARG A 95 11.81 -7.66 -0.85
N LEU A 96 11.10 -8.78 -1.00
CA LEU A 96 9.63 -8.82 -0.92
C LEU A 96 9.18 -9.70 0.23
N ILE A 97 8.27 -9.20 1.06
CA ILE A 97 7.47 -10.02 1.97
C ILE A 97 6.20 -10.44 1.24
N LEU A 98 5.84 -11.71 1.34
CA LEU A 98 4.60 -12.25 0.76
C LEU A 98 3.81 -12.91 1.86
N ALA A 99 2.51 -12.66 1.87
CA ALA A 99 1.60 -13.19 2.86
C ALA A 99 0.32 -13.72 2.22
N GLY A 100 -0.29 -14.76 2.79
CA GLY A 100 -1.50 -15.34 2.20
C GLY A 100 -1.93 -16.68 2.76
N ILE A 101 -2.48 -17.52 1.89
CA ILE A 101 -2.91 -18.89 2.15
C ILE A 101 -1.99 -19.83 1.36
N PHE A 102 -0.83 -20.13 1.92
CA PHE A 102 0.11 -21.11 1.36
C PHE A 102 0.87 -21.77 2.50
N ASP A 103 1.35 -23.00 2.28
CA ASP A 103 2.23 -23.69 3.22
C ASP A 103 3.61 -24.01 2.61
N ARG A 104 3.81 -23.71 1.32
CA ARG A 104 5.06 -23.98 0.61
C ARG A 104 5.43 -22.93 -0.43
N PHE A 105 6.73 -22.73 -0.60
CA PHE A 105 7.36 -22.03 -1.72
C PHE A 105 8.48 -22.90 -2.29
N ASN A 106 8.45 -23.20 -3.59
CA ASN A 106 9.44 -24.10 -4.24
C ASN A 106 9.65 -25.42 -3.50
N ASN A 107 8.56 -26.04 -3.02
CA ASN A 107 8.52 -27.26 -2.19
C ASN A 107 9.14 -27.15 -0.79
N MET A 108 9.69 -26.00 -0.40
CA MET A 108 10.15 -25.71 0.96
C MET A 108 8.97 -25.21 1.81
N SER A 109 9.02 -25.45 3.12
CA SER A 109 7.96 -25.00 4.05
C SER A 109 7.93 -23.47 4.14
N ALA A 110 6.74 -22.89 4.03
CA ALA A 110 6.51 -21.46 4.22
C ALA A 110 5.05 -21.28 4.68
N ASN A 111 4.82 -21.05 5.97
CA ASN A 111 3.46 -21.05 6.53
C ASN A 111 2.87 -19.65 6.47
N SER A 112 2.09 -19.36 5.42
CA SER A 112 1.36 -18.10 5.18
C SER A 112 2.20 -16.82 5.12
N ILE A 113 3.52 -16.89 5.33
CA ILE A 113 4.46 -15.79 5.20
C ILE A 113 5.80 -16.29 4.67
N ALA A 114 6.41 -15.52 3.76
CA ALA A 114 7.76 -15.75 3.27
C ALA A 114 8.42 -14.41 2.93
N ARG A 115 9.76 -14.36 2.99
CA ARG A 115 10.54 -13.28 2.39
C ARG A 115 11.33 -13.80 1.21
N LEU A 116 11.29 -13.07 0.10
CA LEU A 116 12.10 -13.32 -1.08
C LEU A 116 13.19 -12.26 -1.22
N SER A 117 14.33 -12.67 -1.77
CA SER A 117 15.40 -11.78 -2.21
C SER A 117 14.92 -10.91 -3.38
N SER A 118 15.70 -9.88 -3.74
CA SER A 118 15.46 -9.08 -4.95
C SER A 118 15.56 -9.87 -6.27
N LYS A 119 15.88 -11.17 -6.20
CA LYS A 119 15.93 -12.09 -7.35
C LYS A 119 14.87 -13.19 -7.30
N GLY A 120 13.95 -13.13 -6.32
CA GLY A 120 12.86 -14.10 -6.18
C GLY A 120 13.24 -15.40 -5.46
N GLU A 121 14.42 -15.47 -4.84
CA GLU A 121 14.86 -16.63 -4.05
C GLU A 121 14.39 -16.49 -2.60
N MET A 122 14.08 -17.61 -1.91
CA MET A 122 13.70 -17.56 -0.49
C MET A 122 14.86 -17.04 0.37
N ASP A 123 14.59 -16.06 1.25
CA ASP A 123 15.58 -15.52 2.18
C ASP A 123 15.68 -16.39 3.44
N PRO A 124 16.78 -17.13 3.65
CA PRO A 124 16.93 -18.03 4.79
C PRO A 124 17.14 -17.31 6.13
N ILE A 125 17.40 -15.99 6.12
CA ILE A 125 17.56 -15.19 7.34
C ILE A 125 16.20 -14.85 7.95
N PHE A 126 15.13 -14.84 7.15
CA PHE A 126 13.78 -14.60 7.63
C PHE A 126 13.21 -15.86 8.29
N ASN A 127 13.06 -15.81 9.62
CA ASN A 127 12.65 -16.95 10.43
C ASN A 127 11.49 -16.59 11.37
N PRO A 128 10.22 -16.76 10.91
CA PRO A 128 9.04 -16.56 11.75
C PRO A 128 8.79 -17.71 12.74
N GLY A 129 9.73 -18.63 12.91
CA GLY A 129 9.55 -19.86 13.70
C GLY A 129 8.52 -20.78 13.05
N THR A 130 7.50 -21.21 13.80
CA THR A 130 6.37 -21.94 13.20
C THR A 130 5.44 -21.04 12.38
N GLY A 131 5.57 -19.73 12.50
CA GLY A 131 4.72 -18.75 11.84
C GLY A 131 3.29 -18.71 12.40
N PRO A 132 2.34 -18.11 11.66
CA PRO A 132 0.93 -18.08 12.02
C PRO A 132 0.28 -19.48 11.95
N ASN A 133 -0.76 -19.71 12.74
CA ASN A 133 -1.60 -20.92 12.65
C ASN A 133 -2.76 -20.81 11.62
N GLY A 134 -2.78 -19.74 10.83
CA GLY A 134 -3.84 -19.43 9.86
C GLY A 134 -3.33 -18.51 8.74
N ALA A 135 -4.25 -18.08 7.89
CA ALA A 135 -3.94 -17.19 6.78
C ALA A 135 -3.57 -15.78 7.26
N ILE A 136 -2.69 -15.12 6.50
CA ILE A 136 -2.42 -13.69 6.64
C ILE A 136 -3.14 -12.96 5.50
N ASN A 137 -3.81 -11.87 5.85
CA ASN A 137 -4.53 -11.02 4.90
C ASN A 137 -3.71 -9.79 4.51
N VAL A 138 -2.93 -9.25 5.44
CA VAL A 138 -2.14 -8.03 5.25
C VAL A 138 -0.78 -8.14 5.93
N VAL A 139 0.23 -7.62 5.26
CA VAL A 139 1.55 -7.35 5.81
C VAL A 139 1.99 -5.95 5.42
N LYS A 140 2.36 -5.13 6.41
CA LYS A 140 2.71 -3.72 6.20
C LYS A 140 4.08 -3.41 6.81
N LEU A 141 4.99 -2.80 6.05
CA LEU A 141 6.25 -2.31 6.59
C LEU A 141 5.96 -1.14 7.53
N PHE A 142 6.52 -1.21 8.73
CA PHE A 142 6.31 -0.23 9.77
C PHE A 142 7.64 0.29 10.30
N GLN A 143 7.81 1.61 10.25
CA GLN A 143 9.01 2.33 10.70
C GLN A 143 10.33 1.81 10.09
N GLY A 144 10.26 1.17 8.91
CA GLY A 144 11.42 0.61 8.20
C GLY A 144 12.11 -0.57 8.89
N GLN A 145 11.62 -1.04 10.03
CA GLN A 145 12.28 -2.08 10.85
C GLN A 145 11.33 -3.17 11.36
N TYR A 146 10.02 -2.97 11.21
CA TYR A 146 9.00 -3.92 11.64
C TYR A 146 8.06 -4.27 10.50
N LEU A 147 7.36 -5.38 10.65
CA LEU A 147 6.21 -5.74 9.84
C LEU A 147 4.99 -5.86 10.76
N LEU A 148 3.91 -5.17 10.42
CA LEU A 148 2.59 -5.38 10.99
C LEU A 148 1.88 -6.46 10.18
N ILE A 149 1.35 -7.48 10.86
CA ILE A 149 0.73 -8.64 10.23
C ILE A 149 -0.67 -8.81 10.76
N GLY A 150 -1.65 -8.77 9.86
CA GLY A 150 -3.07 -8.93 10.15
C GLY A 150 -3.68 -10.12 9.39
N GLY A 151 -4.57 -10.89 10.01
CA GLY A 151 -5.22 -11.99 9.28
C GLY A 151 -6.18 -12.86 10.08
N GLU A 152 -6.37 -14.08 9.58
CA GLU A 152 -7.29 -15.09 10.14
C GLU A 152 -6.67 -15.88 11.31
N PHE A 153 -5.35 -15.80 11.50
CA PHE A 153 -4.63 -16.51 12.54
C PHE A 153 -4.98 -16.04 13.96
N THR A 154 -4.86 -16.94 14.92
CA THR A 154 -4.98 -16.61 16.35
C THR A 154 -3.66 -16.74 17.10
N GLU A 155 -2.74 -17.53 16.57
CA GLU A 155 -1.40 -17.75 17.13
C GLU A 155 -0.31 -17.44 16.11
N PHE A 156 0.82 -16.96 16.61
CA PHE A 156 2.06 -16.79 15.88
C PHE A 156 3.21 -17.37 16.69
N ASN A 157 4.00 -18.25 16.08
CA ASN A 157 5.09 -18.98 16.73
C ASN A 157 4.68 -19.65 18.07
N GLY A 158 3.46 -20.23 18.09
CA GLY A 158 2.89 -20.94 19.24
C GLY A 158 2.40 -20.06 20.41
N LYS A 159 2.40 -18.73 20.26
CA LYS A 159 1.81 -17.79 21.23
C LYS A 159 0.57 -17.12 20.63
N ASN A 160 -0.46 -16.95 21.44
CA ASN A 160 -1.69 -16.28 21.03
C ASN A 160 -1.45 -14.77 20.87
N TYR A 161 -1.82 -14.23 19.71
CA TYR A 161 -1.78 -12.80 19.39
C TYR A 161 -3.11 -12.28 18.81
N ASN A 162 -4.08 -13.17 18.56
CA ASN A 162 -5.43 -12.85 18.05
C ASN A 162 -5.41 -11.86 16.87
N HIS A 163 -5.17 -12.38 15.67
CA HIS A 163 -5.30 -11.69 14.38
C HIS A 163 -4.29 -10.59 14.08
N LEU A 164 -3.55 -10.06 15.07
CA LEU A 164 -2.55 -8.99 14.88
C LEU A 164 -1.22 -9.34 15.55
N VAL A 165 -0.12 -9.25 14.82
CA VAL A 165 1.23 -9.34 15.42
C VAL A 165 2.16 -8.33 14.75
N ARG A 166 3.13 -7.81 15.52
CA ARG A 166 4.28 -7.08 14.97
C ARG A 166 5.52 -7.95 15.07
N ILE A 167 6.27 -8.05 13.98
CA ILE A 167 7.54 -8.79 13.93
C ILE A 167 8.67 -7.90 13.43
N ASN A 168 9.90 -8.21 13.80
CA ASN A 168 11.10 -7.61 13.23
C ASN A 168 11.31 -8.10 11.80
N LEU A 169 12.17 -7.41 11.04
CA LEU A 169 12.53 -7.85 9.69
C LEU A 169 13.22 -9.23 9.67
N ASP A 170 13.75 -9.77 10.77
CA ASP A 170 14.28 -11.14 10.78
C ASP A 170 13.20 -12.23 11.00
N GLY A 171 11.93 -11.83 11.16
CA GLY A 171 10.82 -12.75 11.39
C GLY A 171 10.48 -12.95 12.88
N VAL A 172 11.33 -12.51 13.79
CA VAL A 172 11.12 -12.68 15.24
C VAL A 172 10.07 -11.70 15.74
N VAL A 173 9.14 -12.17 16.59
CA VAL A 173 8.11 -11.32 17.17
C VAL A 173 8.72 -10.20 18.02
N ASP A 174 8.17 -8.99 17.86
CA ASP A 174 8.49 -7.86 18.72
C ASP A 174 7.56 -7.83 19.93
N ASP A 175 8.03 -8.33 21.07
CA ASP A 175 7.29 -8.38 22.33
C ASP A 175 7.04 -6.98 22.95
N THR A 176 7.58 -5.90 22.39
CA THR A 176 7.29 -4.53 22.85
C THR A 176 5.95 -3.99 22.32
N PHE A 177 5.36 -4.64 21.32
CA PHE A 177 4.06 -4.27 20.76
C PHE A 177 2.92 -4.83 21.62
N ASN A 178 2.30 -3.96 22.42
CA ASN A 178 1.30 -4.35 23.40
C ASN A 178 -0.11 -4.07 22.89
N ILE A 179 -0.80 -5.13 22.48
CA ILE A 179 -2.16 -5.10 21.91
C ILE A 179 -3.25 -5.58 22.88
N GLY A 180 -2.89 -5.86 24.14
CA GLY A 180 -3.82 -6.44 25.11
C GLY A 180 -4.40 -7.77 24.62
N SER A 181 -5.73 -7.91 24.62
CA SER A 181 -6.43 -9.08 24.09
C SER A 181 -6.59 -9.08 22.56
N ALA A 182 -6.15 -7.99 21.90
CA ALA A 182 -6.26 -7.70 20.47
C ALA A 182 -7.70 -7.78 19.92
N ALA A 183 -7.85 -8.00 18.61
CA ALA A 183 -9.14 -8.02 17.92
C ALA A 183 -9.94 -9.28 18.23
N SER A 184 -11.27 -9.15 18.34
CA SER A 184 -12.17 -10.29 18.55
C SER A 184 -12.45 -11.12 17.29
N GLY A 185 -11.85 -10.75 16.17
CA GLY A 185 -12.11 -11.34 14.86
C GLY A 185 -11.07 -10.90 13.84
N VAL A 186 -11.29 -11.31 12.59
CA VAL A 186 -10.29 -11.27 11.52
C VAL A 186 -9.91 -9.83 11.17
N ILE A 187 -8.62 -9.58 11.00
CA ILE A 187 -8.10 -8.33 10.43
C ILE A 187 -7.98 -8.52 8.92
N MET A 188 -8.59 -7.61 8.17
CA MET A 188 -8.59 -7.65 6.70
C MET A 188 -7.48 -6.77 6.13
N ASP A 189 -7.25 -5.60 6.72
CA ASP A 189 -6.27 -4.64 6.19
C ASP A 189 -5.72 -3.72 7.29
N ILE A 190 -4.55 -3.16 7.03
CA ILE A 190 -3.82 -2.27 7.92
C ILE A 190 -3.17 -1.16 7.10
N ASP A 191 -3.31 0.08 7.54
CA ASP A 191 -2.52 1.18 7.02
C ASP A 191 -2.03 2.11 8.14
N VAL A 192 -1.08 2.97 7.82
CA VAL A 192 -0.35 3.78 8.80
C VAL A 192 -0.36 5.24 8.37
N ASP A 193 -0.64 6.14 9.31
CA ASP A 193 -0.62 7.58 9.03
C ASP A 193 0.76 8.21 9.23
N SER A 194 0.89 9.49 8.88
CA SER A 194 2.17 10.21 8.95
C SER A 194 2.75 10.35 10.36
N ALA A 195 1.96 10.03 11.39
CA ALA A 195 2.36 10.02 12.79
C ALA A 195 2.67 8.61 13.33
N ASP A 196 2.86 7.63 12.44
CA ASP A 196 3.05 6.21 12.73
C ASP A 196 1.86 5.55 13.48
N ARG A 197 0.68 6.17 13.48
CA ARG A 197 -0.49 5.53 14.09
C ARG A 197 -1.06 4.52 13.11
N ILE A 198 -1.50 3.40 13.65
CA ILE A 198 -1.85 2.20 12.89
C ILE A 198 -3.38 2.11 12.82
N ILE A 199 -3.94 2.19 11.63
CA ILE A 199 -5.37 1.99 11.39
C ILE A 199 -5.57 0.51 11.06
N VAL A 200 -6.42 -0.16 11.83
CA VAL A 200 -6.72 -1.59 11.68
C VAL A 200 -8.20 -1.74 11.33
N VAL A 201 -8.50 -2.49 10.27
CA VAL A 201 -9.87 -2.77 9.82
C VAL A 201 -10.11 -4.27 9.62
N GLY A 202 -11.37 -4.70 9.71
CA GLY A 202 -11.71 -6.10 9.45
C GLY A 202 -13.13 -6.49 9.81
N ASP A 203 -13.28 -7.71 10.34
CA ASP A 203 -14.52 -8.27 10.87
C ASP A 203 -14.36 -8.56 12.37
N PHE A 204 -14.49 -7.52 13.19
CA PHE A 204 -14.40 -7.59 14.64
C PHE A 204 -15.34 -6.59 15.32
N THR A 205 -15.76 -6.91 16.54
CA THR A 205 -16.70 -6.06 17.31
C THR A 205 -16.07 -5.50 18.59
N ARG A 206 -14.80 -5.83 18.82
CA ARG A 206 -14.01 -5.44 19.99
C ARG A 206 -12.53 -5.50 19.68
N PHE A 207 -11.77 -4.57 20.25
CA PHE A 207 -10.33 -4.61 20.36
C PHE A 207 -9.95 -4.42 21.83
N ASP A 208 -9.26 -5.39 22.41
CA ASP A 208 -8.99 -5.48 23.84
C ASP A 208 -10.25 -5.26 24.70
N VAL A 209 -10.30 -4.21 25.52
CA VAL A 209 -11.45 -3.89 26.37
C VAL A 209 -12.52 -3.03 25.67
N ILE A 210 -12.19 -2.43 24.53
CA ILE A 210 -13.04 -1.45 23.83
C ILE A 210 -13.95 -2.15 22.82
N LYS A 211 -15.23 -1.78 22.83
CA LYS A 211 -16.16 -2.16 21.76
C LYS A 211 -15.99 -1.18 20.60
N CYS A 212 -15.66 -1.71 19.44
CA CYS A 212 -15.48 -0.97 18.19
C CYS A 212 -15.88 -1.92 17.05
N GLN A 213 -16.75 -1.48 16.14
CA GLN A 213 -17.12 -2.29 15.00
C GLN A 213 -16.15 -2.00 13.84
N ASN A 214 -15.33 -3.00 13.53
CA ASN A 214 -14.59 -3.15 12.27
C ASN A 214 -13.53 -2.08 11.96
N ILE A 215 -13.26 -1.15 12.87
CA ILE A 215 -12.17 -0.18 12.78
C ILE A 215 -11.64 0.20 14.16
N ILE A 216 -10.33 0.35 14.29
CA ILE A 216 -9.66 0.94 15.45
C ILE A 216 -8.37 1.62 15.00
N ARG A 217 -7.89 2.62 15.75
CA ARG A 217 -6.54 3.16 15.59
C ARG A 217 -5.68 2.87 16.82
N LEU A 218 -4.44 2.47 16.59
CA LEU A 218 -3.45 2.17 17.61
C LEU A 218 -2.28 3.16 17.52
N ASN A 219 -1.64 3.41 18.65
CA ASN A 219 -0.35 4.08 18.71
C ASN A 219 0.77 3.14 18.21
N PRO A 220 1.97 3.67 17.93
CA PRO A 220 3.12 2.87 17.54
C PRO A 220 3.49 1.76 18.54
N ASP A 221 3.10 1.85 19.81
CA ASP A 221 3.36 0.80 20.81
C ASP A 221 2.28 -0.29 20.86
N GLY A 222 1.24 -0.19 20.03
CA GLY A 222 0.11 -1.12 19.96
C GLY A 222 -1.05 -0.77 20.91
N GLN A 223 -0.88 0.22 21.78
CA GLN A 223 -1.96 0.68 22.65
C GLN A 223 -3.02 1.43 21.82
N ILE A 224 -4.28 1.33 22.24
CA ILE A 224 -5.39 2.04 21.58
C ILE A 224 -5.14 3.55 21.61
N ASP A 225 -5.28 4.22 20.47
CA ASP A 225 -5.25 5.67 20.38
C ASP A 225 -6.61 6.24 20.84
N SER A 226 -6.61 6.84 22.03
CA SER A 226 -7.82 7.43 22.64
C SER A 226 -8.30 8.72 21.95
N THR A 227 -7.51 9.28 21.02
CA THR A 227 -7.90 10.45 20.23
C THR A 227 -8.69 10.10 18.97
N PHE A 228 -8.82 8.80 18.67
CA PHE A 228 -9.61 8.31 17.55
C PHE A 228 -11.01 7.91 18.01
N ASP A 229 -12.01 8.74 17.66
CA ASP A 229 -13.42 8.50 17.95
C ASP A 229 -14.18 8.07 16.69
N SER A 230 -14.21 6.75 16.46
CA SER A 230 -15.06 6.14 15.43
C SER A 230 -16.52 5.98 15.87
N GLY A 231 -16.87 6.36 17.10
CA GLY A 231 -18.14 6.02 17.74
C GLY A 231 -18.41 4.52 17.70
N ILE A 232 -19.53 4.10 17.10
CA ILE A 232 -19.85 2.67 16.93
C ILE A 232 -18.89 1.98 15.93
N GLY A 233 -18.30 2.72 14.99
CA GLY A 233 -17.52 2.18 13.87
C GLY A 233 -18.40 1.83 12.66
N ALA A 234 -17.93 0.91 11.83
CA ALA A 234 -18.60 0.47 10.61
C ALA A 234 -19.47 -0.76 10.86
N VAL A 235 -20.76 -0.71 10.47
CA VAL A 235 -21.68 -1.84 10.60
C VAL A 235 -21.60 -2.70 9.34
N GLY A 236 -20.80 -3.77 9.44
CA GLY A 236 -20.42 -4.66 8.34
C GLY A 236 -18.91 -4.69 8.13
N ILE A 237 -18.43 -5.65 7.34
CA ILE A 237 -16.99 -5.94 7.21
C ILE A 237 -16.31 -4.77 6.49
N VAL A 238 -15.19 -4.30 7.03
CA VAL A 238 -14.31 -3.36 6.33
C VAL A 238 -13.14 -4.15 5.77
N ASN A 239 -13.11 -4.30 4.45
CA ASN A 239 -12.14 -5.15 3.74
C ASN A 239 -10.81 -4.45 3.50
N SER A 240 -10.81 -3.12 3.36
CA SER A 240 -9.61 -2.37 3.02
C SER A 240 -9.60 -0.96 3.60
N VAL A 241 -8.39 -0.47 3.89
CA VAL A 241 -8.13 0.87 4.39
C VAL A 241 -6.93 1.49 3.69
N SER A 242 -7.02 2.78 3.39
CA SER A 242 -5.88 3.55 2.88
C SER A 242 -5.91 4.98 3.42
N VAL A 243 -4.76 5.46 3.89
CA VAL A 243 -4.56 6.79 4.46
C VAL A 243 -4.11 7.75 3.37
N GLN A 244 -4.73 8.93 3.32
CA GLN A 244 -4.37 9.99 2.40
C GLN A 244 -3.17 10.80 2.91
N PRO A 245 -2.45 11.55 2.04
CA PRO A 245 -1.33 12.41 2.46
C PRO A 245 -1.68 13.49 3.50
N ASP A 246 -2.96 13.73 3.79
CA ASP A 246 -3.43 14.62 4.85
C ASP A 246 -3.97 13.88 6.09
N ASP A 247 -3.58 12.62 6.26
CA ASP A 247 -3.97 11.69 7.34
C ASP A 247 -5.47 11.37 7.43
N ARG A 248 -6.27 11.79 6.45
CA ARG A 248 -7.65 11.30 6.35
C ARG A 248 -7.67 9.86 5.86
N ILE A 249 -8.65 9.11 6.30
CA ILE A 249 -8.65 7.65 6.18
C ILE A 249 -9.78 7.25 5.25
N VAL A 250 -9.49 6.54 4.16
CA VAL A 250 -10.52 5.97 3.29
C VAL A 250 -10.69 4.50 3.65
N ILE A 251 -11.94 4.11 3.92
CA ILE A 251 -12.31 2.72 4.22
C ILE A 251 -13.27 2.19 3.17
N ALA A 252 -13.14 0.90 2.83
CA ALA A 252 -13.98 0.24 1.86
C ALA A 252 -14.28 -1.21 2.26
N GLY A 253 -15.50 -1.70 2.02
CA GLY A 253 -15.92 -3.03 2.41
C GLY A 253 -17.38 -3.35 2.09
N ASP A 254 -17.92 -4.30 2.84
CA ASP A 254 -19.35 -4.68 2.88
C ASP A 254 -19.97 -4.13 4.17
N PHE A 255 -20.04 -2.80 4.27
CA PHE A 255 -20.65 -2.10 5.40
C PHE A 255 -21.67 -1.05 4.92
N SER A 256 -22.75 -0.91 5.69
CA SER A 256 -23.90 -0.07 5.31
C SER A 256 -24.06 1.18 6.17
N LEU A 257 -23.40 1.21 7.34
CA LEU A 257 -23.44 2.34 8.26
C LEU A 257 -22.03 2.65 8.77
N TYR A 258 -21.75 3.92 9.00
CA TYR A 258 -20.62 4.36 9.82
C TYR A 258 -21.11 5.27 10.94
N ASN A 259 -20.85 4.88 12.19
CA ASN A 259 -21.34 5.55 13.39
C ASN A 259 -22.84 5.91 13.32
N GLY A 260 -23.65 4.99 12.78
CA GLY A 260 -25.10 5.16 12.60
C GLY A 260 -25.53 5.95 11.35
N SER A 261 -24.61 6.54 10.58
CA SER A 261 -24.92 7.23 9.32
C SER A 261 -24.88 6.27 8.14
N PRO A 262 -25.87 6.27 7.23
CA PRO A 262 -25.85 5.43 6.02
C PRO A 262 -24.69 5.77 5.07
N VAL A 263 -24.04 4.74 4.56
CA VAL A 263 -22.89 4.82 3.66
C VAL A 263 -22.93 3.65 2.67
N GLY A 264 -22.33 3.82 1.49
CA GLY A 264 -22.41 2.84 0.39
C GLY A 264 -21.22 1.89 0.32
N GLY A 265 -20.71 1.38 1.45
CA GLY A 265 -19.55 0.47 1.46
C GLY A 265 -18.19 1.13 1.20
N ILE A 266 -18.15 2.44 0.97
CA ILE A 266 -16.94 3.26 0.95
C ILE A 266 -17.20 4.56 1.70
N SER A 267 -16.22 5.06 2.44
CA SER A 267 -16.31 6.33 3.18
C SER A 267 -14.93 6.91 3.46
N ARG A 268 -14.87 8.23 3.67
CA ARG A 268 -13.68 8.86 4.22
C ARG A 268 -13.95 9.32 5.65
N LEU A 269 -12.95 9.16 6.50
CA LEU A 269 -12.92 9.60 7.88
C LEU A 269 -11.93 10.75 8.01
N ASN A 270 -12.25 11.69 8.89
CA ASN A 270 -11.32 12.69 9.37
C ASN A 270 -10.24 12.01 10.23
N VAL A 271 -9.15 12.74 10.49
CA VAL A 271 -8.02 12.27 11.31
C VAL A 271 -8.46 11.86 12.73
N ASP A 272 -9.57 12.41 13.25
CA ASP A 272 -10.11 12.04 14.55
C ASP A 272 -11.05 10.81 14.51
N GLY A 273 -11.26 10.20 13.35
CA GLY A 273 -12.17 9.06 13.17
C GLY A 273 -13.63 9.43 12.92
N SER A 274 -13.99 10.72 12.95
CA SER A 274 -15.33 11.15 12.56
C SER A 274 -15.55 11.05 11.04
N LEU A 275 -16.80 10.88 10.59
CA LEU A 275 -17.12 10.76 9.17
C LEU A 275 -16.87 12.09 8.43
N ASP A 276 -16.11 12.07 7.33
CA ASP A 276 -15.99 13.23 6.43
C ASP A 276 -17.24 13.31 5.55
N LYS A 277 -18.23 14.04 6.07
CA LYS A 277 -19.52 14.19 5.38
C LYS A 277 -19.37 14.82 3.99
N GLY A 278 -18.42 15.73 3.79
CA GLY A 278 -18.23 16.39 2.50
C GLY A 278 -17.81 15.39 1.41
N PHE A 279 -16.92 14.46 1.78
CA PHE A 279 -16.55 13.36 0.90
C PHE A 279 -17.71 12.43 0.61
N ASN A 280 -18.41 12.00 1.67
CA ASN A 280 -19.51 11.06 1.56
C ASN A 280 -20.70 11.61 0.75
N ASP A 281 -20.99 12.91 0.87
CA ASP A 281 -22.02 13.59 0.08
C ASP A 281 -21.62 13.75 -1.41
N ALA A 282 -20.32 13.71 -1.72
CA ALA A 282 -19.79 13.85 -3.09
C ALA A 282 -19.65 12.52 -3.85
N LEU A 283 -19.78 11.38 -3.16
CA LEU A 283 -19.72 10.05 -3.78
C LEU A 283 -20.79 9.89 -4.87
N PRO A 284 -20.51 9.10 -5.92
CA PRO A 284 -21.54 8.74 -6.89
C PRO A 284 -22.69 7.95 -6.25
N ALA A 285 -23.79 7.80 -6.98
CA ALA A 285 -24.81 6.85 -6.60
C ALA A 285 -24.25 5.43 -6.73
N ILE A 286 -23.89 4.82 -5.61
CA ILE A 286 -23.49 3.41 -5.55
C ILE A 286 -24.79 2.61 -5.46
N GLU A 287 -25.00 1.67 -6.39
CA GLU A 287 -26.08 0.70 -6.23
C GLU A 287 -25.85 -0.03 -4.89
N LEU A 288 -26.89 -0.45 -4.16
CA LEU A 288 -26.71 -1.05 -2.81
C LEU A 288 -27.01 -2.55 -2.76
N THR A 289 -27.46 -3.14 -3.86
CA THR A 289 -27.71 -4.59 -3.97
C THR A 289 -26.45 -5.33 -4.41
N ASP A 290 -25.83 -6.07 -3.49
CA ASP A 290 -24.70 -6.99 -3.68
C ASP A 290 -23.32 -6.36 -3.98
N HIS A 291 -23.03 -5.19 -3.39
CA HIS A 291 -21.74 -4.50 -3.60
C HIS A 291 -20.77 -4.84 -2.51
N ILE A 292 -19.58 -5.27 -2.92
CA ILE A 292 -18.47 -5.51 -2.02
C ILE A 292 -17.30 -4.74 -2.59
N PHE A 293 -16.85 -3.71 -1.88
CA PHE A 293 -15.52 -3.17 -2.12
C PHE A 293 -14.51 -4.12 -1.49
N SER A 294 -13.58 -4.60 -2.29
CA SER A 294 -12.52 -5.51 -1.84
C SER A 294 -11.23 -4.77 -1.52
N ARG A 295 -10.93 -3.67 -2.23
CA ARG A 295 -9.69 -2.91 -2.07
C ARG A 295 -9.91 -1.42 -2.28
N VAL A 296 -9.20 -0.61 -1.50
CA VAL A 296 -9.05 0.83 -1.73
C VAL A 296 -7.58 1.19 -1.68
N GLU A 297 -7.16 2.10 -2.56
CA GLU A 297 -5.77 2.56 -2.63
C GLU A 297 -5.76 4.06 -2.95
N VAL A 298 -5.09 4.84 -2.10
CA VAL A 298 -4.85 6.26 -2.35
C VAL A 298 -3.61 6.41 -3.23
N LEU A 299 -3.76 7.15 -4.33
CA LEU A 299 -2.68 7.49 -5.25
C LEU A 299 -1.84 8.64 -4.69
N GLU A 300 -0.60 8.79 -5.17
CA GLU A 300 0.31 9.86 -4.74
C GLU A 300 -0.28 11.28 -4.91
N ASP A 301 -1.12 11.48 -5.92
CA ASP A 301 -1.82 12.76 -6.17
C ASP A 301 -3.09 12.96 -5.30
N GLY A 302 -3.39 12.01 -4.42
CA GLY A 302 -4.53 12.03 -3.51
C GLY A 302 -5.85 11.57 -4.13
N ARG A 303 -5.87 11.16 -5.40
CA ARG A 303 -7.01 10.42 -5.96
C ARG A 303 -7.10 9.03 -5.33
N ILE A 304 -8.25 8.40 -5.47
CA ILE A 304 -8.54 7.13 -4.79
C ILE A 304 -8.98 6.12 -5.85
N LEU A 305 -8.38 4.95 -5.85
CA LEU A 305 -8.90 3.78 -6.55
C LEU A 305 -9.68 2.92 -5.58
N ALA A 306 -10.83 2.46 -6.00
CA ALA A 306 -11.65 1.51 -5.28
C ALA A 306 -12.05 0.37 -6.23
N ALA A 307 -11.91 -0.87 -5.78
CA ALA A 307 -12.18 -2.05 -6.58
C ALA A 307 -13.09 -3.04 -5.84
N GLY A 308 -13.80 -3.87 -6.61
CA GLY A 308 -14.63 -4.96 -6.09
C GLY A 308 -15.80 -5.30 -7.01
N SER A 309 -16.85 -5.91 -6.46
CA SER A 309 -18.12 -6.12 -7.17
C SER A 309 -18.98 -4.86 -7.08
N VAL A 310 -18.48 -3.75 -7.62
CA VAL A 310 -19.07 -2.42 -7.44
C VAL A 310 -19.75 -1.95 -8.71
N VAL A 311 -20.94 -1.37 -8.56
CA VAL A 311 -21.63 -0.60 -9.61
C VAL A 311 -21.93 0.80 -9.09
N ALA A 312 -21.35 1.82 -9.72
CA ALA A 312 -21.58 3.22 -9.38
C ALA A 312 -22.13 3.97 -10.58
N SER A 313 -23.04 4.92 -10.37
CA SER A 313 -23.61 5.74 -11.43
C SER A 313 -23.51 7.23 -11.13
N VAL A 314 -23.27 8.03 -12.18
CA VAL A 314 -23.17 9.49 -12.13
C VAL A 314 -24.14 10.07 -13.15
N GLU A 315 -25.03 10.95 -12.72
CA GLU A 315 -25.88 11.71 -13.63
C GLU A 315 -25.06 12.81 -14.33
N GLU A 316 -25.25 12.94 -15.65
CA GLU A 316 -24.63 13.97 -16.47
C GLU A 316 -25.59 15.13 -16.75
N GLU A 317 -25.02 16.26 -17.17
CA GLU A 317 -25.81 17.34 -17.75
C GLU A 317 -26.66 16.81 -18.93
N GLY A 318 -27.97 17.01 -18.84
CA GLY A 318 -28.93 16.49 -19.82
C GLY A 318 -29.66 15.21 -19.39
N GLY A 319 -29.42 14.68 -18.19
CA GLY A 319 -30.17 13.58 -17.59
C GLY A 319 -29.76 12.17 -18.07
N ALA A 320 -28.64 12.07 -18.78
CA ALA A 320 -27.99 10.79 -19.03
C ALA A 320 -27.30 10.29 -17.75
N SER A 321 -27.13 8.98 -17.60
CA SER A 321 -26.38 8.38 -16.48
C SER A 321 -25.18 7.60 -17.02
N ARG A 322 -24.03 7.78 -16.39
CA ARG A 322 -22.83 6.99 -16.62
C ARG A 322 -22.66 5.97 -15.51
N THR A 323 -22.48 4.70 -15.87
CA THR A 323 -22.22 3.61 -14.92
C THR A 323 -20.76 3.15 -14.96
N TYR A 324 -20.17 2.91 -13.79
CA TYR A 324 -18.83 2.40 -13.55
C TYR A 324 -18.96 1.01 -12.91
N ARG A 325 -18.17 0.03 -13.36
CA ARG A 325 -18.24 -1.36 -12.88
C ARG A 325 -16.86 -1.89 -12.53
N GLY A 326 -16.73 -2.51 -11.36
CA GLY A 326 -15.52 -3.21 -10.96
C GLY A 326 -14.45 -2.31 -10.33
N VAL A 327 -14.02 -1.28 -11.06
CA VAL A 327 -13.04 -0.30 -10.57
C VAL A 327 -13.60 1.11 -10.73
N LEU A 328 -13.42 1.91 -9.68
CA LEU A 328 -13.81 3.30 -9.61
C LEU A 328 -12.59 4.13 -9.23
N ARG A 329 -12.29 5.17 -10.01
CA ARG A 329 -11.36 6.22 -9.58
C ARG A 329 -12.16 7.42 -9.10
N LEU A 330 -11.87 7.87 -7.90
CA LEU A 330 -12.44 9.05 -7.29
C LEU A 330 -11.39 10.16 -7.24
N ASN A 331 -11.84 11.39 -7.39
CA ASN A 331 -11.08 12.56 -7.02
C ASN A 331 -10.87 12.59 -5.50
N ARG A 332 -9.94 13.42 -5.05
CA ARG A 332 -9.66 13.59 -3.62
C ARG A 332 -10.89 13.98 -2.82
N ASP A 333 -11.87 14.64 -3.39
CA ASP A 333 -13.11 15.05 -2.70
C ASP A 333 -14.20 13.97 -2.69
N GLY A 334 -13.99 12.81 -3.31
CA GLY A 334 -14.99 11.72 -3.38
C GLY A 334 -15.86 11.74 -4.63
N SER A 335 -15.83 12.82 -5.42
CA SER A 335 -16.46 12.83 -6.74
C SER A 335 -15.77 11.87 -7.70
N VAL A 336 -16.48 11.36 -8.70
CA VAL A 336 -15.89 10.43 -9.67
C VAL A 336 -14.92 11.13 -10.61
N ASP A 337 -13.74 10.54 -10.81
CA ASP A 337 -12.83 10.95 -11.87
C ASP A 337 -13.30 10.37 -13.21
N THR A 338 -14.05 11.17 -13.96
CA THR A 338 -14.63 10.79 -15.26
C THR A 338 -13.57 10.56 -16.36
N THR A 339 -12.31 10.91 -16.11
CA THR A 339 -11.20 10.68 -17.05
C THR A 339 -10.63 9.26 -16.96
N PHE A 340 -10.98 8.50 -15.92
CA PHE A 340 -10.54 7.11 -15.74
C PHE A 340 -11.47 6.12 -16.44
N GLN A 341 -11.48 6.15 -17.77
CA GLN A 341 -12.24 5.21 -18.58
C GLN A 341 -11.39 4.65 -19.73
N PRO A 342 -11.64 3.41 -20.18
CA PRO A 342 -11.11 2.96 -21.45
C PRO A 342 -11.69 3.86 -22.56
N ASN A 343 -10.84 4.39 -23.44
CA ASN A 343 -11.14 5.35 -24.51
C ASN A 343 -12.19 4.92 -25.57
N SER A 344 -12.89 3.81 -25.40
CA SER A 344 -13.98 3.43 -26.28
C SER A 344 -15.28 4.07 -25.83
N SER A 345 -15.65 5.14 -26.55
CA SER A 345 -16.98 5.70 -26.67
C SER A 345 -18.03 4.63 -26.98
N ILE A 346 -18.45 3.90 -25.96
CA ILE A 346 -19.60 2.99 -26.00
C ILE A 346 -20.53 3.48 -24.90
N LEU A 347 -21.76 3.84 -25.30
CA LEU A 347 -22.86 4.06 -24.39
C LEU A 347 -22.94 2.89 -23.39
N LEU A 348 -22.82 3.25 -22.11
CA LEU A 348 -22.71 2.44 -20.91
C LEU A 348 -23.98 1.62 -20.61
N ALA A 349 -24.42 0.77 -21.55
CA ALA A 349 -25.57 -0.11 -21.37
C ALA A 349 -25.22 -1.61 -21.44
N ASP A 350 -23.94 -1.98 -21.60
CA ASP A 350 -23.54 -3.39 -21.58
C ASP A 350 -23.19 -3.84 -20.14
N PRO A 351 -24.02 -4.66 -19.47
CA PRO A 351 -23.73 -5.19 -18.14
C PRO A 351 -22.47 -6.09 -18.12
N HIS A 352 -21.90 -6.47 -19.26
CA HIS A 352 -20.70 -7.29 -19.38
C HIS A 352 -19.40 -6.48 -19.62
N TYR A 353 -19.46 -5.15 -19.58
CA TYR A 353 -18.27 -4.31 -19.78
C TYR A 353 -17.36 -4.29 -18.54
N GLY A 354 -17.88 -4.52 -17.34
CA GLY A 354 -17.06 -4.65 -16.12
C GLY A 354 -16.30 -5.98 -16.00
N PRO A 355 -15.63 -6.24 -14.88
CA PRO A 355 -15.07 -7.57 -14.62
C PRO A 355 -16.20 -8.60 -14.57
N ASN A 356 -15.97 -9.80 -15.11
CA ASN A 356 -16.92 -10.91 -15.04
C ASN A 356 -16.73 -11.82 -13.81
N GLY A 357 -16.04 -11.32 -12.80
CA GLY A 357 -15.74 -11.96 -11.53
C GLY A 357 -15.18 -10.94 -10.54
N ASN A 358 -14.84 -11.39 -9.33
CA ASN A 358 -14.39 -10.49 -8.27
C ASN A 358 -12.97 -10.01 -8.54
N ILE A 359 -12.72 -8.73 -8.30
CA ILE A 359 -11.36 -8.20 -8.10
C ILE A 359 -11.06 -8.40 -6.61
N GLU A 360 -9.96 -9.04 -6.29
CA GLU A 360 -9.55 -9.37 -4.92
C GLU A 360 -8.29 -8.61 -4.49
N ALA A 361 -7.45 -8.24 -5.45
CA ALA A 361 -6.23 -7.50 -5.22
C ALA A 361 -6.08 -6.34 -6.21
N MET A 362 -5.49 -5.26 -5.76
CA MET A 362 -5.13 -4.10 -6.57
C MET A 362 -3.80 -3.53 -6.07
N SER A 363 -2.97 -3.10 -7.01
CA SER A 363 -1.71 -2.40 -6.74
C SER A 363 -1.42 -1.39 -7.83
N VAL A 364 -0.94 -0.21 -7.46
CA VAL A 364 -0.50 0.84 -8.38
C VAL A 364 1.00 0.75 -8.60
N GLN A 365 1.41 0.81 -9.86
CA GLN A 365 2.81 0.84 -10.26
C GLN A 365 3.33 2.30 -10.30
N PRO A 366 4.65 2.54 -10.14
CA PRO A 366 5.24 3.90 -10.16
C PRO A 366 4.97 4.71 -11.44
N ASP A 367 4.67 4.04 -12.54
CA ASP A 367 4.34 4.64 -13.83
C ASP A 367 2.84 4.98 -13.98
N GLY A 368 2.05 4.74 -12.93
CA GLY A 368 0.62 5.05 -12.86
C GLY A 368 -0.30 3.97 -13.43
N TYR A 369 0.22 2.80 -13.84
CA TYR A 369 -0.62 1.67 -14.21
C TYR A 369 -1.15 0.93 -12.99
N VAL A 370 -2.33 0.33 -13.14
CA VAL A 370 -3.01 -0.42 -12.06
C VAL A 370 -3.00 -1.90 -12.40
N LEU A 371 -2.43 -2.72 -11.52
CA LEU A 371 -2.54 -4.17 -11.55
C LEU A 371 -3.79 -4.59 -10.79
N LEU A 372 -4.56 -5.51 -11.37
CA LEU A 372 -5.78 -6.07 -10.77
C LEU A 372 -5.64 -7.58 -10.77
N GLY A 373 -5.84 -8.19 -9.61
CA GLY A 373 -5.90 -9.64 -9.42
C GLY A 373 -7.26 -10.07 -8.90
N GLY A 374 -7.71 -11.27 -9.25
CA GLY A 374 -8.97 -11.84 -8.77
C GLY A 374 -9.57 -12.88 -9.70
N GLU A 375 -10.78 -13.32 -9.42
CA GLU A 375 -11.49 -14.39 -10.14
C GLU A 375 -12.18 -13.93 -11.44
N PHE A 376 -11.58 -13.01 -12.20
CA PHE A 376 -12.13 -12.54 -13.47
C PHE A 376 -11.34 -13.05 -14.68
N THR A 377 -12.04 -13.26 -15.79
CA THR A 377 -11.45 -13.65 -17.10
C THR A 377 -11.76 -12.64 -18.19
N LYS A 378 -12.55 -11.62 -17.86
CA LYS A 378 -12.83 -10.47 -18.72
C LYS A 378 -12.85 -9.21 -17.89
N LEU A 379 -12.32 -8.12 -18.43
CA LEU A 379 -12.42 -6.77 -17.90
C LEU A 379 -12.44 -5.77 -19.06
N HIS A 380 -13.41 -4.85 -19.10
CA HIS A 380 -13.55 -3.83 -20.16
C HIS A 380 -13.55 -4.42 -21.58
N GLY A 381 -14.25 -5.55 -21.75
CA GLY A 381 -14.37 -6.24 -23.04
C GLY A 381 -13.13 -7.01 -23.49
N LYS A 382 -12.02 -6.97 -22.74
CA LYS A 382 -10.81 -7.78 -22.99
C LYS A 382 -10.87 -9.09 -22.23
N VAL A 383 -10.44 -10.18 -22.85
CA VAL A 383 -10.33 -11.51 -22.24
C VAL A 383 -8.91 -11.71 -21.71
N PHE A 384 -8.78 -12.21 -20.48
CA PHE A 384 -7.52 -12.53 -19.83
C PHE A 384 -7.49 -14.03 -19.48
N ASN A 385 -6.32 -14.65 -19.60
CA ASN A 385 -6.14 -16.05 -19.22
C ASN A 385 -6.05 -16.16 -17.69
N ARG A 386 -6.58 -17.27 -17.15
CA ARG A 386 -6.44 -17.63 -15.73
C ARG A 386 -5.03 -18.09 -15.40
#